data_AF-A0A5J4J4P8-F1
#
_entry.id   AF-A0A5J4J4P8-F1
#
_cell.length_a   1.000
_cell.length_b   1.000
_cell.length_c   1.000
_cell.angle_alpha   90.00
_cell.angle_beta   90.00
_cell.angle_gamma   90.00
#
_symmetry.space_group_name_H-M   'P 1'
#
loop_
_entity.id
_entity.type
_entity.pdbx_description
1 polymer ?
#
loop_
_entity_poly.entity_id
_entity_poly.type
_entity_poly.pdbx_seq_one_letter_code
_entity_poly.pdbx_strand_id
1 'polypeptide(L)'
;MLAASYLLEQPAGVKSIIFSGPCLSVVQWKKDQDEHRKQLPVDVQETLARCEREGRTDSEEYKEVMKVCYEKFVNRLDEKPKELESEFAQPNEEVYVTMWGPSEFYPTGNLKTFDVTGRLPCLHAAVMMKRCRKR
;
A
#
# COMPACT_ATOMS: atom_id res chain seq x y z
N MET A 1 4.10 -5.63 -6.58
CA MET A 1 5.55 -5.84 -6.41
C MET A 1 5.91 -7.30 -6.63
N LEU A 2 5.61 -8.20 -5.69
CA LEU A 2 6.02 -9.62 -5.74
C LEU A 2 5.68 -10.36 -7.05
N ALA A 3 4.40 -10.41 -7.45
CA ALA A 3 4.00 -11.15 -8.65
C ALA A 3 4.65 -10.60 -9.93
N ALA A 4 4.85 -9.27 -10.01
CA ALA A 4 5.55 -8.67 -11.14
C ALA A 4 7.02 -9.07 -11.16
N SER A 5 7.72 -9.00 -10.02
CA SER A 5 9.11 -9.46 -9.90
C SER A 5 9.25 -10.94 -10.27
N TYR A 6 8.34 -11.79 -9.80
CA TYR A 6 8.35 -13.22 -10.13
C TYR A 6 8.18 -13.47 -11.64
N LEU A 7 7.25 -12.78 -12.30
CA LEU A 7 7.01 -12.96 -13.74
C LEU A 7 8.14 -12.43 -14.61
N LEU A 8 8.92 -11.46 -14.11
CA LEU A 8 10.08 -10.93 -14.82
C LEU A 8 11.23 -11.95 -14.91
N GLU A 9 11.24 -12.96 -14.05
CA GLU A 9 12.15 -14.13 -14.15
C GLU A 9 11.67 -15.16 -15.21
N GLN A 10 10.56 -14.89 -15.89
CA GLN A 10 9.95 -15.73 -16.93
C GLN A 10 9.76 -17.20 -16.49
N PRO A 11 9.09 -17.45 -15.35
CA PRO A 11 8.85 -18.81 -14.88
C PRO A 11 7.97 -19.57 -15.86
N ALA A 12 8.32 -20.83 -16.11
CA ALA A 12 7.46 -21.73 -16.87
C ALA A 12 6.16 -22.03 -16.09
N GLY A 13 5.05 -22.16 -16.81
CA GLY A 13 3.77 -22.63 -16.26
C GLY A 13 2.78 -21.54 -15.83
N VAL A 14 3.16 -20.26 -15.77
CA VAL A 14 2.20 -19.18 -15.51
C VAL A 14 1.44 -18.82 -16.79
N LYS A 15 0.14 -19.11 -16.82
CA LYS A 15 -0.73 -18.82 -17.98
C LYS A 15 -1.24 -17.37 -18.00
N SER A 16 -1.54 -16.81 -16.84
CA SER A 16 -2.08 -15.45 -16.70
C SER A 16 -1.85 -14.91 -15.29
N ILE A 17 -2.02 -13.59 -15.12
CA ILE A 17 -1.92 -12.89 -13.85
C ILE A 17 -3.04 -11.84 -13.72
N ILE A 18 -3.59 -11.73 -12.51
CA ILE A 18 -4.50 -10.65 -12.13
C ILE A 18 -3.78 -9.76 -11.12
N PHE A 19 -3.55 -8.51 -11.48
CA PHE A 19 -3.07 -7.49 -10.56
C PHE A 19 -4.26 -6.73 -9.97
N SER A 20 -4.60 -7.01 -8.71
CA SER A 20 -5.67 -6.32 -7.98
C SER A 20 -5.12 -5.23 -7.07
N GLY A 21 -5.21 -3.97 -7.50
CA GLY A 21 -4.64 -2.82 -6.78
C GLY A 21 -3.12 -2.92 -6.58
N PRO A 22 -2.32 -3.28 -7.60
CA PRO A 22 -0.90 -3.52 -7.40
C PRO A 22 -0.14 -2.22 -7.10
N CYS A 23 0.90 -2.32 -6.28
CA CYS A 23 2.01 -1.37 -6.32
C CYS A 23 3.07 -1.88 -7.32
N LEU A 24 3.27 -1.17 -8.44
CA LEU A 24 4.30 -1.47 -9.45
C LEU A 24 5.44 -0.43 -9.46
N SER A 25 5.22 0.73 -8.86
CA SER A 25 6.22 1.76 -8.57
C SER A 25 5.84 2.41 -7.24
N VAL A 26 6.75 2.37 -6.28
CA VAL A 26 6.52 2.96 -4.95
C VAL A 26 6.56 4.48 -5.01
N VAL A 27 7.30 5.05 -5.96
CA VAL A 27 7.29 6.49 -6.24
C VAL A 27 5.90 6.93 -6.70
N GLN A 28 5.31 6.21 -7.65
CA GLN A 28 3.94 6.51 -8.11
C GLN A 28 2.92 6.23 -7.00
N TRP A 29 3.09 5.15 -6.23
CA TRP A 29 2.22 4.86 -5.08
C TRP A 29 2.23 6.01 -4.08
N LYS A 30 3.42 6.48 -3.67
CA LYS A 30 3.55 7.59 -2.71
C LYS A 30 2.85 8.83 -3.23
N LYS A 31 3.03 9.17 -4.51
CA LYS A 31 2.34 10.30 -5.14
C LYS A 31 0.82 10.16 -5.06
N ASP A 32 0.29 8.98 -5.37
CA ASP A 32 -1.16 8.71 -5.28
C ASP A 32 -1.66 8.86 -3.83
N GLN A 33 -0.89 8.41 -2.84
CA GLN A 33 -1.25 8.57 -1.43
C GLN A 33 -1.18 10.02 -0.96
N ASP A 34 -0.25 10.82 -1.47
CA ASP A 34 -0.19 12.24 -1.18
C ASP A 34 -1.42 12.98 -1.73
N GLU A 35 -1.91 12.60 -2.91
CA GLU A 35 -3.18 13.12 -3.43
C GLU A 35 -4.41 12.66 -2.63
N HIS A 36 -4.38 11.45 -2.06
CA HIS A 36 -5.43 11.00 -1.14
C HIS A 36 -5.41 11.81 0.16
N ARG A 37 -4.22 12.08 0.73
CA ARG A 37 -4.08 12.85 1.97
C ARG A 37 -4.67 14.25 1.85
N LYS A 38 -4.52 14.91 0.69
CA LYS A 38 -5.12 16.22 0.43
C LYS A 38 -6.65 16.25 0.51
N GLN A 39 -7.31 15.09 0.43
CA GLN A 39 -8.77 14.97 0.51
C GLN A 39 -9.27 14.70 1.94
N LEU A 40 -8.38 14.73 2.93
CA LEU A 40 -8.72 14.56 4.34
C LEU A 40 -8.94 15.92 5.02
N PRO A 41 -9.58 15.96 6.19
CA PRO A 41 -9.62 17.15 7.02
C PRO A 41 -8.22 17.72 7.31
N VAL A 42 -8.10 19.05 7.42
CA VAL A 42 -6.80 19.74 7.57
C VAL A 42 -6.08 19.31 8.85
N ASP A 43 -6.81 19.16 9.95
CA ASP A 43 -6.30 18.69 11.24
C ASP A 43 -5.70 17.27 11.16
N VAL A 44 -6.34 16.39 10.38
CA VAL A 44 -5.82 15.03 10.10
C VAL A 44 -4.53 15.13 9.29
N GLN A 45 -4.49 15.96 8.25
CA GLN A 45 -3.30 16.15 7.42
C GLN A 45 -2.10 16.68 8.22
N GLU A 46 -2.34 17.69 9.05
CA GLU A 46 -1.32 18.32 9.90
C GLU A 46 -0.78 17.37 10.96
N THR A 47 -1.66 16.59 11.60
CA THR A 47 -1.27 15.61 12.62
C THR A 47 -0.42 14.51 12.01
N LEU A 48 -0.82 13.96 10.86
CA LEU A 48 -0.01 12.99 10.11
C LEU A 48 1.38 13.55 9.80
N ALA A 49 1.45 14.74 9.20
CA ALA A 49 2.72 15.36 8.81
C ALA A 49 3.62 15.68 10.02
N ARG A 50 3.04 16.11 11.14
CA ARG A 50 3.76 16.37 12.39
C ARG A 50 4.37 15.09 12.94
N CYS A 51 3.57 14.04 13.13
CA CYS A 51 4.04 12.76 13.67
C CYS A 51 5.10 12.13 12.78
N GLU A 52 4.95 12.17 11.45
CA GLU A 52 5.94 11.67 10.49
C GLU A 52 7.27 12.42 10.56
N ARG A 53 7.23 13.76 10.67
CA ARG A 53 8.44 14.60 10.79
C ARG A 53 9.16 14.37 12.12
N GLU A 54 8.41 14.14 13.19
CA GLU A 54 8.94 13.92 14.54
C GLU A 54 9.32 12.45 14.79
N GLY A 55 9.07 11.55 13.83
CA GLY A 55 9.32 10.11 13.99
C GLY A 55 8.38 9.41 14.98
N ARG A 56 7.24 10.02 15.33
CA ARG A 56 6.24 9.50 16.28
C ARG A 56 5.13 8.70 15.60
N THR A 57 5.47 7.90 14.60
CA THR A 57 4.50 7.13 13.81
C THR A 57 3.94 5.91 14.54
N ASP A 58 4.47 5.59 15.71
CA ASP A 58 4.01 4.55 16.65
C ASP A 58 3.03 5.10 17.71
N SER A 59 2.88 6.42 17.79
CA SER A 59 2.00 7.08 18.77
C SER A 59 0.51 6.81 18.52
N GLU A 60 -0.29 6.79 19.60
CA GLU A 60 -1.75 6.64 19.48
C GLU A 60 -2.38 7.77 18.68
N GLU A 61 -1.89 9.00 18.85
CA GLU A 61 -2.28 10.16 18.04
C GLU A 61 -2.16 9.87 16.53
N TYR A 62 -1.04 9.29 16.09
CA TYR A 62 -0.85 8.94 14.67
C TYR A 62 -1.79 7.80 14.25
N LYS A 63 -1.95 6.76 15.06
CA LYS A 63 -2.83 5.62 14.77
C LYS A 63 -4.29 6.05 14.61
N GLU A 64 -4.76 6.96 15.47
CA GLU A 64 -6.13 7.49 15.43
C GLU A 64 -6.42 8.22 14.11
N VAL A 65 -5.57 9.18 13.74
CA VAL A 65 -5.77 9.94 12.48
C VAL A 65 -5.51 9.07 11.24
N MET A 66 -4.62 8.08 11.35
CA MET A 66 -4.35 7.13 10.29
C MET A 66 -5.58 6.24 10.00
N LYS A 67 -6.36 5.90 11.03
CA LYS A 67 -7.61 5.12 10.86
C LYS A 67 -8.56 5.77 9.86
N VAL A 68 -8.68 7.10 9.88
CA VAL A 68 -9.49 7.87 8.90
C VAL A 68 -9.00 7.63 7.46
N CYS A 69 -7.68 7.53 7.26
CA CYS A 69 -7.09 7.22 5.96
C CYS A 69 -7.44 5.80 5.51
N TYR A 70 -7.34 4.83 6.41
CA TYR A 70 -7.65 3.42 6.13
C TYR A 70 -9.15 3.22 5.82
N GLU A 71 -10.04 3.84 6.58
CA GLU A 71 -11.50 3.77 6.36
C GLU A 71 -11.89 4.38 5.00
N LYS A 72 -11.29 5.52 4.65
CA LYS A 72 -11.62 6.20 3.38
C LYS A 72 -11.04 5.49 2.16
N PHE A 73 -9.81 4.99 2.25
CA PHE A 73 -9.05 4.58 1.07
C PHE A 73 -8.62 3.11 1.02
N VAL A 74 -8.69 2.35 2.10
CA VAL A 74 -8.26 0.94 2.16
C VAL A 74 -9.46 0.01 2.29
N ASN A 75 -10.21 0.12 3.39
CA ASN A 75 -11.44 -0.64 3.60
C ASN A 75 -12.59 0.30 3.93
N ARG A 76 -13.57 0.36 3.01
CA ARG A 76 -14.73 1.27 3.07
C ARG A 76 -16.01 0.57 3.55
N LEU A 77 -15.90 -0.66 4.02
CA LEU A 77 -17.02 -1.37 4.62
C LEU A 77 -17.19 -0.90 6.06
N ASP A 78 -18.43 -0.65 6.47
CA ASP A 78 -18.75 -0.25 7.86
C ASP A 78 -18.35 -1.36 8.85
N GLU A 79 -18.54 -2.62 8.45
CA GLU A 79 -18.06 -3.79 9.17
C GLU A 79 -16.87 -4.41 8.45
N LYS A 80 -15.78 -4.65 9.19
CA LYS A 80 -14.63 -5.36 8.62
C LYS A 80 -15.04 -6.81 8.34
N PRO A 81 -14.71 -7.35 7.15
CA PRO A 81 -14.89 -8.76 6.87
C PRO A 81 -14.20 -9.62 7.94
N LYS A 82 -14.90 -10.65 8.45
CA LYS A 82 -14.40 -11.54 9.52
C LYS A 82 -13.09 -12.22 9.16
N GLU A 83 -12.84 -12.42 7.86
CA GLU A 83 -11.60 -12.98 7.33
C GLU A 83 -10.39 -12.11 7.67
N LEU A 84 -10.56 -10.79 7.75
CA LEU A 84 -9.51 -9.84 8.15
C LEU A 84 -9.26 -9.81 9.66
N GLU A 85 -10.15 -10.41 10.46
CA GLU A 85 -10.03 -10.49 11.92
C GLU A 85 -9.40 -11.80 12.38
N SER A 86 -9.11 -12.73 11.46
CA SER A 86 -8.49 -14.01 11.82
C SER A 86 -7.06 -13.81 12.34
N GLU A 87 -6.62 -14.64 13.29
CA GLU A 87 -5.26 -14.61 13.83
C GLU A 87 -4.20 -14.85 12.74
N PHE A 88 -4.54 -15.61 11.70
CA PHE A 88 -3.69 -15.82 10.52
C PHE A 88 -3.60 -14.59 9.59
N ALA A 89 -4.48 -13.60 9.76
CA ALA A 89 -4.46 -12.35 9.02
C ALA A 89 -3.61 -11.27 9.72
N GLN A 90 -3.07 -11.54 10.91
CA GLN A 90 -2.24 -10.57 11.63
C GLN A 90 -0.90 -10.38 10.90
N PRO A 91 -0.59 -9.18 10.41
CA PRO A 91 0.67 -8.92 9.73
C PRO A 91 1.83 -9.00 10.73
N ASN A 92 2.97 -9.50 10.27
CA ASN A 92 4.22 -9.34 11.01
C ASN A 92 4.65 -7.86 10.92
N GLU A 93 4.54 -7.16 12.04
CA GLU A 93 4.84 -5.73 12.14
C GLU A 93 6.30 -5.42 11.80
N GLU A 94 7.25 -6.23 12.29
CA GLU A 94 8.68 -6.05 12.02
C GLU A 94 8.96 -6.10 10.52
N VAL A 95 8.43 -7.11 9.82
CA VAL A 95 8.58 -7.25 8.37
C VAL A 95 7.92 -6.07 7.64
N TYR A 96 6.70 -5.69 8.04
CA TYR A 96 5.96 -4.60 7.41
C TYR A 96 6.70 -3.26 7.56
N VAL A 97 7.09 -2.88 8.78
CA VAL A 97 7.79 -1.62 9.04
C VAL A 97 9.15 -1.59 8.37
N THR A 98 9.89 -2.71 8.39
CA THR A 98 11.22 -2.81 7.75
C THR A 98 11.14 -2.70 6.23
N MET A 99 10.24 -3.45 5.59
CA MET A 99 10.16 -3.50 4.13
C MET A 99 9.40 -2.31 3.56
N TRP A 100 8.29 -1.93 4.19
CA TRP A 100 7.35 -0.95 3.67
C TRP A 100 7.45 0.37 4.41
N GLY A 101 7.26 0.36 5.73
CA GLY A 101 7.21 1.55 6.58
C GLY A 101 6.00 1.52 7.52
N PRO A 102 5.75 2.60 8.28
CA PRO A 102 4.73 2.60 9.32
C PRO A 102 3.28 2.60 8.80
N SER A 103 3.02 2.89 7.52
CA SER A 103 1.66 2.86 6.96
C SER A 103 1.65 2.78 5.43
N GLU A 104 0.48 2.46 4.85
CA GLU A 104 0.22 2.53 3.41
C GLU A 104 0.50 3.91 2.78
N PHE A 105 0.52 4.97 3.60
CA PHE A 105 0.65 6.38 3.18
C PHE A 105 2.06 6.95 3.41
N TYR A 106 2.91 6.22 4.13
CA TYR A 106 4.26 6.66 4.47
C TYR A 106 5.32 5.56 4.25
N PRO A 107 5.48 5.06 3.00
CA PRO A 107 6.48 4.05 2.67
C PRO A 107 7.91 4.58 2.81
N THR A 108 8.59 4.22 3.89
CA THR A 108 9.95 4.66 4.25
C THR A 108 10.94 3.51 4.39
N GLY A 109 10.47 2.27 4.33
CA GLY A 109 11.26 1.05 4.44
C GLY A 109 12.09 0.74 3.19
N ASN A 110 12.63 -0.48 3.15
CA ASN A 110 13.57 -0.93 2.10
C ASN A 110 12.98 -0.88 0.68
N LEU A 111 11.66 -1.01 0.54
CA LEU A 111 10.98 -1.00 -0.76
C LEU A 111 10.68 0.42 -1.29
N LYS A 112 11.03 1.49 -0.57
CA LYS A 112 10.67 2.87 -0.96
C LYS A 112 11.09 3.29 -2.37
N THR A 113 12.10 2.64 -2.95
CA THR A 113 12.60 2.88 -4.31
C THR A 113 12.20 1.80 -5.31
N PHE A 114 11.39 0.81 -4.92
CA PHE A 114 10.97 -0.26 -5.81
C PHE A 114 10.19 0.29 -7.00
N ASP A 115 10.64 -0.05 -8.21
CA ASP A 115 9.98 0.29 -9.46
C ASP A 115 10.27 -0.78 -10.52
N VAL A 116 9.22 -1.37 -11.09
CA VAL A 116 9.31 -2.34 -12.19
C VAL A 116 8.61 -1.85 -13.45
N THR A 117 8.11 -0.62 -13.47
CA THR A 117 7.31 -0.06 -14.59
C THR A 117 8.05 -0.11 -15.92
N GLY A 118 9.35 0.21 -15.93
CA GLY A 118 10.20 0.12 -17.11
C GLY A 118 10.46 -1.30 -17.63
N ARG A 119 10.20 -2.33 -16.80
CA ARG A 119 10.37 -3.75 -17.16
C ARG A 119 9.06 -4.44 -17.51
N LEU A 120 7.91 -3.79 -17.32
CA LEU A 120 6.60 -4.36 -17.66
C LEU A 120 6.48 -4.85 -19.11
N PRO A 121 7.13 -4.24 -20.13
CA PRO A 121 7.13 -4.76 -21.49
C PRO A 121 7.72 -6.19 -21.63
N CYS A 122 8.51 -6.65 -20.65
CA CYS A 122 9.08 -8.00 -20.64
C CYS A 122 8.12 -9.07 -20.11
N LEU A 123 6.90 -8.70 -19.70
CA LEU A 123 5.91 -9.65 -19.22
C LEU A 123 5.21 -10.34 -20.40
N HIS A 124 5.30 -11.67 -20.47
CA HIS A 124 4.70 -12.47 -21.55
C HIS A 124 3.36 -13.12 -21.19
N ALA A 125 3.03 -13.22 -19.89
CA ALA A 125 1.76 -13.79 -19.45
C ALA A 125 0.58 -12.86 -19.76
N ALA A 126 -0.62 -13.40 -19.96
CA ALA A 126 -1.82 -12.58 -20.10
C ALA A 126 -2.10 -11.81 -18.81
N VAL A 127 -2.25 -10.48 -18.89
CA VAL A 127 -2.39 -9.59 -17.73
C VAL A 127 -3.80 -9.00 -17.65
N MET A 128 -4.41 -9.10 -16.47
CA MET A 128 -5.60 -8.33 -16.11
C MET A 128 -5.26 -7.33 -14.99
N MET A 129 -5.62 -6.06 -15.18
CA MET A 129 -5.51 -5.02 -14.16
C MET A 129 -6.88 -4.76 -13.53
N LYS A 130 -7.01 -4.98 -12.23
CA LYS A 130 -8.21 -4.64 -11.45
C LYS A 130 -7.90 -3.47 -10.53
N ARG A 131 -8.66 -2.39 -10.67
CA ARG A 131 -8.61 -1.23 -9.77
C ARG A 131 -10.01 -0.92 -9.27
N CYS A 132 -10.14 -0.60 -7.99
CA CYS A 132 -11.38 -0.10 -7.43
C CYS A 132 -11.42 1.43 -7.52
N ARG A 133 -12.56 1.99 -7.94
CA ARG A 133 -12.78 3.44 -7.89
C ARG A 133 -13.05 3.84 -6.44
N LYS A 134 -12.19 4.71 -5.91
CA LYS A 134 -12.41 5.39 -4.64
C LYS A 134 -13.32 6.60 -4.94
N ARG A 135 -14.46 6.68 -4.27
CA ARG A 135 -15.40 7.80 -4.38
C ARG A 135 -15.09 8.80 -3.27
#